data_AF-A0A507E9Q2-F1
#
_entry.id   AF-A0A507E9Q2-F1
#
_cell.length_a   1.000
_cell.length_b   1.000
_cell.length_c   1.000
_cell.angle_alpha   90.00
_cell.angle_beta   90.00
_cell.angle_gamma   90.00
#
_symmetry.space_group_name_H-M   'P 1'
#
loop_
_entity.id
_entity.type
_entity.pdbx_description
1 polymer ?
#
loop_
_entity_poly.entity_id
_entity_poly.type
_entity_poly.pdbx_seq_one_letter_code
_entity_poly.pdbx_strand_id
1 'polypeptide(L)' 'MQQEEEDEDPYITRIKKSGCFAQHEALQDCHFEKKDWRACKDEMTAFRKCFMRNQGQQTDK' A
#
# COMPACT_ATOMS: atom_id res chain seq x y z
N MET A 1 -3.22 -20.29 -16.75
CA MET A 1 -2.02 -19.48 -16.49
C MET A 1 -2.42 -18.04 -16.74
N GLN A 2 -2.60 -17.25 -15.68
CA GLN A 2 -2.88 -15.83 -15.83
C GLN A 2 -1.53 -15.11 -15.82
N GLN A 3 -1.34 -14.30 -16.85
CA GLN A 3 -0.12 -13.63 -17.24
C GLN A 3 -0.27 -12.18 -16.73
N GLU A 4 0.38 -11.83 -15.63
CA GLU A 4 0.33 -10.48 -15.04
C GLU A 4 1.74 -10.00 -14.63
N GLU A 5 2.79 -10.47 -15.31
CA GLU A 5 4.18 -10.10 -14.98
C GLU A 5 4.72 -8.84 -15.70
N GLU A 6 3.91 -8.11 -16.48
CA GLU A 6 4.42 -6.96 -17.26
C GLU A 6 3.87 -5.56 -16.90
N ASP A 7 2.86 -5.44 -16.05
CA ASP A 7 2.40 -4.13 -15.56
C ASP A 7 2.47 -4.14 -14.03
N GLU A 8 3.60 -3.69 -13.48
CA GLU A 8 3.63 -3.28 -12.07
C GLU A 8 2.49 -2.28 -11.86
N ASP A 9 1.47 -2.67 -11.07
CA ASP A 9 0.25 -1.88 -10.89
C ASP A 9 0.64 -0.41 -10.68
N PRO A 10 0.09 0.53 -11.47
CA PRO A 10 0.39 1.95 -11.33
C PRO A 10 0.21 2.44 -9.89
N TYR A 11 -0.62 1.77 -9.08
CA TYR A 11 -0.74 1.95 -7.64
C TYR A 11 0.57 1.60 -6.89
N ILE A 12 1.15 0.42 -7.09
CA ILE A 12 2.42 -0.02 -6.49
C ILE A 12 3.55 0.93 -6.89
N THR A 13 3.60 1.33 -8.16
CA THR A 13 4.59 2.28 -8.66
C THR A 13 4.49 3.63 -7.92
N ARG A 14 3.26 4.14 -7.69
CA ARG A 14 3.05 5.39 -6.93
C ARG A 14 3.48 5.24 -5.47
N ILE A 15 3.24 4.09 -4.86
CA ILE A 15 3.69 3.80 -3.50
C ILE A 15 5.21 3.77 -3.41
N LYS A 16 5.89 3.07 -4.32
CA LYS A 16 7.36 3.08 -4.42
C LYS A 16 7.90 4.50 -4.58
N LYS A 17 7.31 5.31 -5.47
CA LYS A 17 7.68 6.72 -5.66
C LYS A 17 7.43 7.60 -4.43
N SER A 18 6.42 7.27 -3.62
CA SER A 18 6.12 7.97 -2.36
C SER A 18 7.07 7.60 -1.21
N GLY A 19 7.91 6.57 -1.36
CA GLY A 19 8.73 6.07 -0.25
C GLY A 19 7.94 5.36 0.86
N CYS A 20 6.64 5.13 0.65
CA CYS A 20 5.75 4.43 1.59
C CYS A 20 5.61 2.94 1.28
N PHE A 21 6.53 2.38 0.50
CA PHE A 21 6.52 0.98 0.09
C PHE A 21 6.71 0.02 1.26
N ALA A 22 7.56 0.38 2.22
CA ALA A 22 7.77 -0.45 3.41
C ALA A 22 6.47 -0.67 4.22
N GLN A 23 5.62 0.36 4.35
CA GLN A 23 4.34 0.22 5.04
C GLN A 23 3.31 -0.57 4.22
N HIS A 24 3.41 -0.52 2.90
CA HIS A 24 2.59 -1.33 2.01
C HIS A 24 2.98 -2.82 2.06
N GLU A 25 4.28 -3.13 2.06
CA GLU A 25 4.78 -4.50 2.28
C GLU A 25 4.33 -5.03 3.65
N ALA A 26 4.49 -4.26 4.72
CA ALA A 26 4.01 -4.67 6.05
C ALA A 26 2.50 -4.96 6.09
N LEU A 27 1.69 -4.21 5.33
CA LEU A 27 0.25 -4.47 5.19
C LEU A 27 -0.02 -5.76 4.41
N GLN A 28 0.72 -6.01 3.33
CA GLN A 28 0.64 -7.27 2.58
C GLN A 28 1.06 -8.47 3.42
N ASP A 29 2.15 -8.34 4.18
CA ASP A 29 2.64 -9.39 5.08
C ASP A 29 1.59 -9.71 6.15
N CYS A 30 1.06 -8.69 6.83
CA CYS A 30 0.01 -8.91 7.83
C CYS A 30 -1.24 -9.57 7.21
N HIS A 31 -1.64 -9.15 6.00
CA HIS A 31 -2.75 -9.78 5.30
C HIS A 31 -2.40 -11.22 4.87
N PHE A 32 -1.16 -11.49 4.49
CA PHE A 32 -0.72 -12.83 4.12
C PHE A 32 -0.75 -13.78 5.33
N GLU A 33 -0.28 -13.31 6.48
CA GLU A 33 -0.28 -14.05 7.74
C GLU A 33 -1.68 -14.26 8.31
N LYS A 34 -2.47 -13.19 8.43
CA LYS A 34 -3.78 -13.22 9.10
C LYS A 34 -4.93 -13.55 8.15
N LYS A 35 -4.76 -13.30 6.85
CA LYS A 35 -5.82 -13.35 5.83
C LYS A 35 -7.04 -12.49 6.18
N ASP A 36 -6.83 -11.49 7.03
CA ASP A 36 -7.86 -10.55 7.48
C ASP A 36 -7.28 -9.14 7.56
N TRP A 37 -7.70 -8.28 6.64
CA TRP A 37 -7.31 -6.88 6.59
C TRP A 37 -7.78 -6.08 7.81
N ARG A 38 -8.84 -6.52 8.51
CA ARG A 38 -9.34 -5.84 9.72
C ARG A 38 -8.36 -5.96 10.89
N ALA A 39 -7.64 -7.07 10.94
CA ALA A 39 -6.61 -7.34 11.94
C ALA A 39 -5.27 -6.63 11.62
N CYS A 40 -5.18 -5.98 10.45
CA CYS A 40 -4.02 -5.21 9.98
C CYS A 40 -4.29 -3.69 9.96
N LYS A 41 -5.21 -3.24 10.83
CA LYS A 41 -5.61 -1.82 10.92
C LYS A 41 -4.45 -0.89 11.26
N ASP A 42 -3.49 -1.37 12.05
CA ASP A 42 -2.33 -0.57 12.46
C ASP A 42 -1.39 -0.33 11.28
N GLU A 43 -1.08 -1.37 10.51
CA GLU A 43 -0.29 -1.33 9.28
C GLU A 43 -1.00 -0.46 8.23
N MET A 44 -2.32 -0.61 8.10
CA MET A 44 -3.13 0.19 7.18
C MET A 44 -3.12 1.68 7.57
N THR A 45 -3.14 1.98 8.87
CA THR A 45 -3.04 3.35 9.38
C THR A 45 -1.64 3.92 9.17
N ALA A 46 -0.59 3.12 9.36
CA ALA A 46 0.79 3.53 9.10
C ALA A 46 1.03 3.82 7.62
N PHE A 47 0.55 2.94 6.74
CA PHE A 47 0.55 3.14 5.30
C PHE A 47 -0.19 4.43 4.94
N ARG A 48 -1.42 4.61 5.44
CA ARG A 48 -2.22 5.81 5.17
C ARG A 48 -1.55 7.10 5.66
N LYS A 49 -0.93 7.10 6.85
CA LYS A 49 -0.18 8.27 7.36
C LYS A 49 1.01 8.62 6.48
N CYS A 50 1.79 7.62 6.08
CA CYS A 50 2.92 7.84 5.18
C CYS A 50 2.43 8.36 3.82
N PHE A 51 1.44 7.67 3.26
CA PHE A 51 0.90 7.97 1.95
C PHE A 51 0.25 9.35 1.93
N MET A 52 -0.52 9.74 2.95
CA MET A 52 -1.07 11.10 3.07
C MET A 52 0.01 12.18 3.19
N ARG A 53 1.13 11.90 3.89
CA ARG A 53 2.24 12.84 4.00
C ARG A 53 2.95 13.04 2.66
N ASN A 54 3.05 12.01 1.83
CA ASN A 54 3.65 12.08 0.49
C ASN A 54 2.65 12.42 -0.63
N GLN A 55 1.35 12.20 -0.41
CA GLN A 55 0.23 12.52 -1.33
C GLN A 55 -0.50 13.80 -0.95
N GLY A 56 0.10 14.70 -0.16
CA GLY A 56 -0.46 15.99 0.27
C GLY A 56 -0.83 16.99 -0.85
N GLN A 57 -1.25 16.51 -2.03
CA GLN A 57 -1.81 17.32 -3.11
C GLN A 57 -3.00 16.67 -3.84
N GLN A 58 -3.48 15.46 -3.51
CA GLN A 58 -4.54 14.81 -4.30
C GLN A 58 -5.62 14.08 -3.48
N THR A 59 -6.23 14.73 -2.49
CA THR A 59 -7.59 14.36 -2.05
C THR A 59 -8.35 15.60 -1.54
N ASP A 60 -8.93 16.38 -2.45
CA ASP A 60 -10.18 17.09 -2.19
C ASP A 60 -10.95 17.22 -3.51
N LYS A 61 -11.86 16.28 -3.76
CA LYS A 61 -13.11 16.51 -4.49
C LYS A 61 -14.12 15.41 -4.18
#